data_AF-I6VB60-F1
#
_entry.id   AF-I6VB60-F1
#
_cell.length_a   1.000
_cell.length_b   1.000
_cell.length_c   1.000
_cell.angle_alpha   90.00
_cell.angle_beta   90.00
_cell.angle_gamma   90.00
#
_symmetry.space_group_name_H-M   'P 1'
#
loop_
_entity.id
_entity.type
_entity.pdbx_description
1 polymer ?
#
loop_
_entity_poly.entity_id
_entity_poly.type
_entity_poly.pdbx_seq_one_letter_code
_entity_poly.pdbx_strand_id
1 'polypeptide(L)'
;NYYKQLESDGFNVMKGAILGLPIIGGIIVGVARDNLGKLEPLLAELRQTVDYKVTLNRVVGVAYSNINEMHKALDDAINALTYMSTQWH
;
A
#
# COMPACT_ATOMS: atom_id res chain seq x y z
N ASN A 1 30.38 -5.29 2.75
CA ASN A 1 29.22 -6.20 2.98
C ASN A 1 27.86 -5.48 2.82
N TYR A 2 27.82 -4.28 2.22
CA TYR A 2 26.62 -3.43 2.09
C TYR A 2 25.60 -3.95 1.07
N TYR A 3 26.06 -4.40 -0.11
CA TYR A 3 25.18 -4.93 -1.16
C TYR A 3 24.40 -6.19 -0.76
N LYS A 4 25.02 -7.09 0.02
CA LYS A 4 24.33 -8.28 0.55
C LYS A 4 23.22 -7.92 1.55
N GLN A 5 23.41 -6.84 2.29
CA GLN A 5 22.41 -6.35 3.23
C GLN A 5 21.22 -5.74 2.48
N LEU A 6 21.48 -4.90 1.48
CA LEU A 6 20.42 -4.36 0.61
C LEU A 6 19.59 -5.45 -0.07
N GLU A 7 20.24 -6.48 -0.61
CA GLU A 7 19.56 -7.62 -1.23
C GLU A 7 18.70 -8.38 -0.21
N SER A 8 19.26 -8.68 0.96
CA SER A 8 18.54 -9.34 2.05
C SER A 8 17.32 -8.54 2.50
N ASP A 9 17.47 -7.23 2.70
CA ASP A 9 16.39 -6.34 3.14
C ASP A 9 15.25 -6.30 2.09
N GLY A 10 15.62 -6.26 0.80
CA GLY A 10 14.68 -6.36 -0.31
C GLY A 10 13.86 -7.65 -0.30
N PHE A 11 14.49 -8.81 -0.06
CA PHE A 11 13.74 -10.07 0.09
C PHE A 11 12.94 -10.14 1.39
N ASN A 12 13.42 -9.51 2.46
CA ASN A 12 12.75 -9.56 3.75
C ASN A 12 11.45 -8.75 3.74
N VAL A 13 11.41 -7.58 3.08
CA VAL A 13 10.18 -6.80 2.93
C VAL A 13 9.11 -7.57 2.14
N MET A 14 9.51 -8.39 1.16
CA MET A 14 8.58 -9.22 0.37
C MET A 14 7.96 -10.39 1.14
N LYS A 15 8.52 -10.78 2.30
CA LYS A 15 7.94 -11.82 3.16
C LYS A 15 6.76 -11.31 3.98
N GLY A 16 6.57 -10.00 4.05
CA GLY A 16 5.46 -9.37 4.77
C GLY A 16 4.12 -9.78 4.17
N ALA A 17 3.17 -10.16 5.01
CA ALA A 17 1.80 -10.46 4.57
C ALA A 17 0.97 -9.17 4.49
N ILE A 18 0.21 -9.01 3.41
CA ILE A 18 -0.82 -7.98 3.28
C ILE A 18 -2.19 -8.65 3.52
N LEU A 19 -3.00 -8.05 4.37
CA LEU A 19 -4.34 -8.50 4.71
C LEU A 19 -5.37 -7.58 4.07
N GLY A 20 -6.32 -8.13 3.31
CA GLY A 20 -7.49 -7.40 2.85
C GLY A 20 -8.53 -7.31 3.96
N LEU A 21 -8.70 -6.13 4.55
CA LEU A 21 -9.64 -5.92 5.65
C LEU A 21 -10.94 -5.32 5.12
N PRO A 22 -12.10 -5.95 5.36
CA PRO A 22 -13.39 -5.36 5.03
C PRO A 22 -13.70 -4.21 6.00
N ILE A 23 -14.19 -3.10 5.45
CA ILE A 23 -14.81 -2.00 6.19
C ILE A 23 -16.24 -1.78 5.67
N ILE A 24 -17.00 -0.91 6.35
CA ILE A 24 -18.41 -0.68 6.02
C ILE A 24 -18.57 -0.13 4.60
N GLY A 25 -19.65 -0.57 3.94
CA GLY A 25 -19.93 -0.25 2.54
C GLY A 25 -19.32 -1.22 1.54
N GLY A 26 -18.80 -2.37 1.98
CA GLY A 26 -18.20 -3.38 1.10
C GLY A 26 -16.80 -3.00 0.58
N ILE A 27 -16.18 -1.98 1.18
CA ILE A 27 -14.82 -1.53 0.82
C ILE A 27 -13.80 -2.48 1.46
N ILE A 28 -12.74 -2.80 0.73
CA ILE A 28 -11.61 -3.59 1.23
C ILE A 28 -10.37 -2.71 1.20
N VAL A 29 -9.65 -2.63 2.33
CA VAL A 29 -8.37 -1.92 2.44
C VAL A 29 -7.24 -2.91 2.71
N GLY A 30 -6.14 -2.80 1.96
CA GLY A 30 -4.95 -3.62 2.15
C GLY A 30 -4.08 -3.08 3.29
N VAL A 31 -3.79 -3.90 4.30
CA VAL A 31 -2.99 -3.51 5.47
C VAL A 31 -1.88 -4.52 5.70
N ALA A 32 -0.66 -4.05 5.92
CA ALA A 32 0.46 -4.91 6.30
C ALA A 32 0.20 -5.54 7.69
N ARG A 33 0.34 -6.87 7.80
CA ARG A 33 -0.03 -7.64 8.99
C ARG A 33 0.67 -7.16 10.26
N ASP A 34 1.93 -6.77 10.13
CA ASP A 34 2.78 -6.24 11.19
C ASP A 34 2.37 -4.83 11.66
N ASN A 35 1.61 -4.09 10.86
CA ASN A 35 1.08 -2.77 11.20
C ASN A 35 -0.34 -2.78 11.78
N LEU A 36 -1.01 -3.94 11.86
CA LEU A 36 -2.36 -4.04 12.40
C LEU A 36 -2.52 -3.40 13.78
N GLY A 37 -1.60 -3.68 14.71
CA GLY A 37 -1.67 -3.14 16.07
C GLY A 37 -1.55 -1.62 16.12
N LYS A 38 -0.78 -1.03 15.20
CA LYS A 38 -0.63 0.44 15.10
C LYS A 38 -1.86 1.10 14.49
N LEU A 39 -2.49 0.43 13.54
CA LEU A 39 -3.63 0.95 12.79
C LEU A 39 -4.99 0.61 13.42
N GLU A 40 -5.01 -0.20 14.48
CA GLU A 40 -6.24 -0.65 15.14
C GLU A 40 -7.20 0.50 15.47
N PRO A 41 -6.77 1.64 16.05
CA PRO A 41 -7.68 2.73 16.36
C PRO A 41 -8.37 3.31 15.12
N LEU A 42 -7.63 3.48 14.03
CA LEU A 42 -8.16 3.98 12.75
C LEU A 42 -9.10 2.96 12.10
N LEU A 43 -8.75 1.67 12.18
CA LEU A 43 -9.60 0.58 11.67
C LEU A 43 -10.92 0.50 12.46
N ALA A 44 -10.88 0.74 13.78
CA ALA A 44 -12.08 0.80 14.60
C ALA A 44 -13.01 1.95 14.16
N GLU A 45 -12.47 3.13 13.88
CA GLU A 45 -13.24 4.27 13.35
C GLU A 45 -13.84 3.98 11.96
N LEU A 46 -13.08 3.34 11.07
CA LEU A 46 -13.56 2.97 9.73
C LEU A 46 -14.67 1.92 9.74
N ARG A 47 -14.74 1.11 10.80
CA ARG A 47 -15.77 0.09 11.05
C ARG A 47 -17.03 0.64 11.72
N GLN A 48 -17.09 1.92 12.05
CA GLN A 48 -18.33 2.52 12.55
C GLN A 48 -19.33 2.74 11.42
N THR A 49 -20.61 2.50 11.69
CA THR A 49 -21.70 2.79 10.75
C THR A 49 -21.72 4.27 10.43
N VAL A 50 -21.68 4.59 9.15
CA VAL A 50 -21.67 5.95 8.62
C VAL A 50 -22.77 6.11 7.58
N ASP A 51 -23.13 7.37 7.32
CA ASP A 51 -24.08 7.74 6.27
C ASP A 51 -23.61 7.29 4.88
N TYR A 52 -24.56 7.11 3.97
CA TYR A 52 -24.31 6.66 2.60
C TYR A 52 -23.40 7.63 1.82
N LYS A 53 -23.47 8.94 2.09
CA LYS A 53 -22.59 9.93 1.44
C LYS A 53 -21.13 9.73 1.84
N VAL A 54 -20.89 9.44 3.12
CA VAL A 54 -19.55 9.14 3.63
C VAL A 54 -19.05 7.83 3.04
N THR A 55 -19.90 6.81 2.97
CA THR A 55 -19.56 5.53 2.35
C THR A 55 -19.16 5.70 0.88
N LEU A 56 -19.96 6.44 0.09
CA LEU A 56 -19.65 6.71 -1.31
C LEU A 56 -18.32 7.46 -1.48
N ASN A 57 -18.07 8.49 -0.66
CA ASN A 57 -16.80 9.21 -0.67
C ASN A 57 -15.61 8.32 -0.31
N ARG A 58 -15.78 7.37 0.62
CA ARG A 58 -14.73 6.39 0.95
C ARG A 58 -14.41 5.48 -0.22
N VAL A 59 -15.41 4.98 -0.97
CA VAL A 59 -15.20 4.17 -2.18
C VAL A 59 -14.36 4.94 -3.20
N VAL A 60 -14.79 6.16 -3.54
CA VAL A 60 -14.10 7.00 -4.52
C VAL A 60 -12.71 7.37 -4.03
N GLY A 61 -12.56 7.71 -2.75
CA GLY A 61 -11.28 8.07 -2.13
C GLY A 61 -10.27 6.92 -2.14
N VAL A 62 -10.70 5.68 -1.84
CA VAL A 62 -9.83 4.51 -1.93
C VAL A 62 -9.38 4.26 -3.37
N ALA A 63 -10.32 4.26 -4.32
CA ALA A 63 -9.99 4.06 -5.73
C ALA A 63 -9.03 5.15 -6.26
N TYR A 64 -9.26 6.40 -5.91
CA TYR A 64 -8.36 7.53 -6.23
C TYR A 64 -6.98 7.34 -5.62
N SER A 65 -6.91 6.97 -4.33
CA SER A 65 -5.65 6.69 -3.65
C SER A 65 -4.87 5.57 -4.34
N ASN A 66 -5.55 4.50 -4.76
CA ASN A 66 -4.89 3.38 -5.45
C ASN A 66 -4.25 3.83 -6.77
N ILE A 67 -4.99 4.54 -7.63
CA ILE A 67 -4.43 4.95 -8.93
C ILE A 67 -3.32 6.00 -8.76
N ASN A 68 -3.44 6.87 -7.77
CA ASN A 68 -2.42 7.87 -7.46
C ASN A 68 -1.12 7.22 -6.97
N GLU A 69 -1.19 6.24 -6.06
CA GLU A 69 0.00 5.51 -5.60
C GLU A 69 0.59 4.61 -6.69
N MET A 70 -0.23 4.02 -7.55
CA MET A 70 0.26 3.30 -8.73
C MET A 70 1.03 4.21 -9.68
N HIS A 71 0.54 5.42 -9.92
CA HIS A 71 1.22 6.38 -10.79
C HIS A 71 2.59 6.78 -10.23
N LYS A 72 2.66 7.12 -8.94
CA LYS A 72 3.93 7.42 -8.25
C LYS A 72 4.90 6.25 -8.29
N ALA A 73 4.43 5.04 -7.99
CA ALA A 73 5.26 3.85 -8.00
C ALA A 73 5.83 3.54 -9.40
N LEU A 74 5.06 3.79 -10.46
CA LEU A 74 5.53 3.67 -11.84
C LEU A 74 6.59 4.72 -12.17
N ASP A 75 6.39 5.98 -11.79
CA ASP A 75 7.38 7.04 -12.02
C ASP A 75 8.70 6.76 -11.29
N ASP A 76 8.63 6.32 -10.03
CA ASP A 76 9.80 5.91 -9.25
C ASP A 76 10.50 4.70 -9.88
N ALA A 77 9.73 3.71 -10.34
CA ALA A 77 10.27 2.52 -11.01
C ALA A 77 10.96 2.88 -12.33
N ILE A 78 10.40 3.77 -13.15
CA ILE A 78 11.03 4.23 -14.39
C ILE A 78 12.40 4.84 -14.10
N ASN A 79 12.49 5.72 -13.10
CA ASN A 79 13.74 6.36 -12.71
C ASN A 79 14.78 5.33 -12.23
N ALA A 80 14.37 4.40 -11.36
CA ALA A 80 15.26 3.37 -10.82
C ALA A 80 15.73 2.36 -11.88
N LEU A 81 14.86 1.95 -12.80
CA LEU A 81 15.17 0.94 -13.81
C LEU A 81 15.92 1.53 -15.01
N THR A 82 15.76 2.83 -15.29
CA THR A 82 16.58 3.52 -16.31
C THR A 82 18.06 3.42 -15.99
N TYR A 83 18.44 3.48 -14.71
CA TYR A 83 19.83 3.24 -14.28
C TYR A 83 20.34 1.88 -14.73
N MET A 84 19.53 0.82 -14.67
CA MET A 84 19.93 -0.51 -15.14
C MET A 84 20.21 -0.51 -16.64
N SER A 85 19.37 0.14 -17.44
CA SER A 85 19.62 0.29 -18.88
C SER A 85 20.94 1.02 -19.15
N THR A 86 21.25 2.07 -18.40
CA THR A 86 22.51 2.81 -18.49
C THR A 86 23.71 1.97 -18.07
N GLN A 87 23.57 1.08 -17.09
CA GLN A 87 24.66 0.21 -16.64
C GLN A 87 25.04 -0.87 -17.65
N TRP A 88 24.09 -1.32 -18.48
CA TRP A 88 24.33 -2.36 -19.50
C TRP A 88 24.80 -1.81 -20.86
N HIS A 89 24.69 -0.50 -21.08
CA HIS A 89 25.17 0.19 -22.29
C HIS A 89 26.62 0.67 -22.15
#